data_AF-A0A212KQG3-F1
#
_entry.id   AF-A0A212KQG3-F1
#
_cell.length_a   1.000
_cell.length_b   1.000
_cell.length_c   1.000
_cell.angle_alpha   90.00
_cell.angle_beta   90.00
_cell.angle_gamma   90.00
#
_symmetry.space_group_name_H-M   'P 1'
#
loop_
_entity.id
_entity.type
_entity.pdbx_description
1 polymer ?
#
loop_
_entity_poly.entity_id
_entity_poly.type
_entity_poly.pdbx_seq_one_letter_code
_entity_poly.pdbx_strand_id
1 'polypeptide(L)'
;SNTGYTGSSGIELVVPLDFLLESWNMLFKHGAEIGLEPIGLLARDSLRLEAGFALYGHEISQDFYPFETVSSWTMKIKNRDFLGKEAILEAKAKSVRVALGIKLKGKKIPRKGYEVFIKNNKVGQITSGGFSPCLNCPIAMALLDSKLKEGDEVQVQIRGQMEEAVLCQLPFIEKIKSGT
;
A
#
# COMPACT_ATOMS: atom_id res chain seq x y z
N SER A 1 -5.53 16.34 12.53
CA SER A 1 -6.34 15.16 12.16
C SER A 1 -5.73 13.92 12.77
N ASN A 2 -6.50 12.90 13.16
CA ASN A 2 -5.98 11.58 13.59
C ASN A 2 -5.74 10.63 12.39
N THR A 3 -5.67 11.20 11.19
CA THR A 3 -5.27 10.50 9.97
C THR A 3 -3.75 10.52 9.86
N GLY A 4 -3.18 9.46 9.30
CA GLY A 4 -1.75 9.34 9.08
C GLY A 4 -1.47 8.24 8.07
N TYR A 5 -0.36 8.39 7.34
CA TYR A 5 -0.03 7.55 6.20
C TYR A 5 1.08 6.53 6.48
N THR A 6 1.48 6.35 7.74
CA THR A 6 2.53 5.41 8.16
C THR A 6 2.01 4.10 8.74
N GLY A 7 0.69 3.98 8.92
CA GLY A 7 0.10 2.84 9.64
C GLY A 7 0.29 2.89 11.16
N SER A 8 1.00 3.89 11.70
CA SER A 8 1.20 4.08 13.14
C SER A 8 0.12 4.96 13.77
N SER A 9 0.09 5.03 15.10
CA SER A 9 -0.63 6.08 15.82
C SER A 9 0.07 7.44 15.59
N GLY A 10 -0.70 8.52 15.55
CA GLY A 10 -0.16 9.86 15.34
C GLY A 10 -1.22 10.84 14.89
N ILE A 11 -0.78 12.07 14.65
CA ILE A 11 -1.63 13.16 14.17
C ILE A 11 -0.97 13.89 13.00
N GLU A 12 -1.81 14.43 12.13
CA GLU A 12 -1.45 15.47 11.18
C GLU A 12 -1.74 16.83 11.82
N LEU A 13 -0.68 17.61 12.04
CA LEU A 13 -0.75 18.97 12.57
C LEU A 13 -0.68 19.97 11.42
N VAL A 14 -1.74 20.76 11.23
CA VAL A 14 -1.79 21.85 10.25
C VAL A 14 -1.73 23.16 11.02
N VAL A 15 -0.80 24.03 10.66
CA VAL A 15 -0.57 25.33 11.33
C VAL A 15 -0.53 26.44 10.28
N PRO A 16 -0.90 27.69 10.65
CA PRO A 16 -0.67 28.83 9.78
C PRO A 16 0.83 29.01 9.49
N LEU A 17 1.14 29.54 8.31
CA LEU A 17 2.51 29.67 7.83
C LEU A 17 3.42 30.42 8.81
N ASP A 18 2.90 31.49 9.43
CA ASP A 18 3.63 32.33 10.38
C ASP A 18 4.09 31.57 11.63
N PHE A 19 3.42 30.46 11.97
CA PHE A 19 3.74 29.63 13.13
C PHE A 19 4.49 28.34 12.78
N LEU A 20 4.82 28.10 11.51
CA LEU A 20 5.38 26.82 11.06
C LEU A 20 6.72 26.49 11.74
N LEU A 21 7.66 27.44 11.72
CA LEU A 21 9.00 27.24 12.29
C LEU A 21 8.95 27.14 13.83
N GLU A 22 8.13 27.96 14.47
CA GLU A 22 7.93 27.92 15.91
C GLU A 22 7.35 26.57 16.35
N SER A 23 6.29 26.11 15.67
CA SER A 23 5.64 24.83 15.94
C SER A 23 6.59 23.65 15.74
N TRP A 24 7.40 23.68 14.68
CA TRP A 24 8.43 22.66 14.42
C TRP A 24 9.45 22.59 15.57
N ASN A 25 10.02 23.74 15.96
CA ASN A 25 11.04 23.79 17.00
C ASN A 25 10.47 23.37 18.37
N MET A 26 9.24 23.78 18.69
CA MET A 26 8.52 23.34 19.89
C MET A 26 8.36 21.82 19.93
N LEU A 27 7.93 21.22 18.82
CA LEU A 27 7.73 19.77 18.70
C LEU A 27 9.03 19.00 18.99
N PHE A 28 10.15 19.41 18.38
CA PHE A 28 11.44 18.75 18.61
C PHE A 28 12.02 19.00 19.98
N LYS A 29 11.84 20.21 20.53
CA LYS A 29 12.28 20.54 21.89
C LYS A 29 11.61 19.62 22.92
N HIS A 30 10.30 19.45 22.84
CA HIS A 30 9.54 18.60 23.77
C HIS A 30 9.63 17.11 23.44
N GLY A 31 9.76 16.76 22.16
CA GLY A 31 9.91 15.39 21.70
C GLY A 31 11.28 14.76 21.98
N ALA A 32 12.30 15.57 22.32
CA ALA A 32 13.64 15.07 22.62
C ALA A 32 13.65 14.03 23.76
N GLU A 33 12.80 14.20 24.78
CA GLU A 33 12.70 13.27 25.92
C GLU A 33 12.23 11.86 25.52
N ILE A 34 11.52 11.74 24.40
CA ILE A 34 11.02 10.47 23.86
C ILE A 34 11.77 10.03 22.60
N GLY A 35 12.90 10.67 22.27
CA GLY A 35 13.70 10.33 21.09
C GLY A 35 13.01 10.66 19.77
N LEU A 36 12.24 11.75 19.71
CA LEU A 36 11.60 12.18 18.47
C LEU A 36 12.66 12.57 17.42
N GLU A 37 12.58 11.94 16.25
CA GLU A 37 13.46 12.20 15.11
C GLU A 37 12.67 12.57 13.84
N PRO A 38 13.21 13.43 12.97
CA PRO A 38 12.61 13.70 11.68
C PRO A 38 12.78 12.48 10.77
N ILE A 39 11.72 12.13 10.04
CA ILE A 39 11.79 11.08 9.02
C ILE A 39 11.64 11.65 7.62
N GLY A 40 12.40 11.09 6.68
CA GLY A 40 12.33 11.46 5.27
C GLY A 40 11.16 10.82 4.52
N LEU A 41 10.92 11.28 3.29
CA LEU A 41 9.85 10.79 2.43
C LEU A 41 9.98 9.29 2.08
N LEU A 42 11.21 8.78 1.96
CA LEU A 42 11.44 7.35 1.69
C LEU A 42 11.04 6.45 2.85
N ALA A 43 11.27 6.89 4.09
CA ALA A 43 10.79 6.17 5.27
C ALA A 43 9.26 6.12 5.29
N ARG A 44 8.60 7.24 4.98
CA ARG A 44 7.13 7.29 4.84
C ARG A 44 6.63 6.35 3.73
N ASP A 45 7.31 6.28 2.59
CA ASP A 45 6.93 5.38 1.49
C ASP A 45 7.13 3.89 1.83
N SER A 46 8.12 3.56 2.67
CA SER A 46 8.25 2.21 3.24
C SER A 46 7.10 1.89 4.19
N LEU A 47 6.81 2.78 5.15
CA LEU A 47 5.80 2.58 6.17
C LEU A 47 4.39 2.44 5.58
N ARG A 48 4.04 3.27 4.58
CA ARG A 48 2.75 3.16 3.88
C ARG A 48 2.63 1.85 3.12
N LEU A 49 3.74 1.37 2.54
CA LEU A 49 3.76 0.11 1.81
C LEU A 49 3.55 -1.07 2.76
N GLU A 50 4.25 -1.08 3.89
CA GLU A 50 4.07 -2.08 4.97
C GLU A 50 2.63 -2.06 5.53
N ALA A 51 2.04 -0.87 5.67
CA ALA A 51 0.64 -0.70 6.07
C ALA A 51 -0.38 -1.04 4.96
N GLY A 52 0.05 -1.38 3.75
CA GLY A 52 -0.83 -1.69 2.62
C GLY A 52 -1.65 -0.49 2.13
N PHE A 53 -1.16 0.74 2.32
CA PHE A 53 -1.86 1.95 1.92
C PHE A 53 -1.63 2.30 0.45
N ALA A 54 -2.73 2.60 -0.23
CA ALA A 54 -2.75 2.96 -1.65
C ALA A 54 -2.13 4.33 -1.91
N LEU A 55 -1.25 4.41 -2.90
CA LEU A 55 -0.73 5.67 -3.44
C LEU A 55 -1.41 6.00 -4.78
N TYR A 56 -1.82 7.26 -4.96
CA TYR A 56 -2.40 7.70 -6.22
C TYR A 56 -1.37 7.61 -7.36
N GLY A 57 -1.82 7.15 -8.52
CA GLY A 57 -0.96 6.78 -9.64
C GLY A 57 -0.32 5.40 -9.50
N HIS A 58 -0.53 4.67 -8.39
CA HIS A 58 -0.01 3.31 -8.19
C HIS A 58 -1.15 2.32 -8.00
N GLU A 59 -1.78 2.31 -6.83
CA GLU A 59 -2.91 1.43 -6.49
C GLU A 59 -4.25 2.05 -6.89
N ILE A 60 -4.31 3.39 -6.97
CA ILE A 60 -5.52 4.12 -7.36
C ILE A 60 -5.15 5.04 -8.52
N SER A 61 -5.91 4.97 -9.61
CA SER A 61 -5.85 5.92 -10.72
C SER A 61 -7.21 5.96 -11.41
N GLN A 62 -7.32 6.69 -12.52
CA GLN A 62 -8.50 6.64 -13.38
C GLN A 62 -8.63 5.32 -14.15
N ASP A 63 -7.60 4.46 -14.14
CA ASP A 63 -7.52 3.22 -14.92
C ASP A 63 -8.01 1.98 -14.14
N PHE A 64 -8.30 2.16 -12.84
CA PHE A 64 -8.71 1.08 -11.94
C PHE A 64 -10.04 1.41 -11.30
N TYR A 65 -10.93 0.42 -11.24
CA TYR A 65 -12.11 0.57 -10.40
C TYR A 65 -11.72 0.43 -8.94
N PRO A 66 -12.28 1.24 -8.01
CA PRO A 66 -11.80 1.23 -6.64
C PRO A 66 -12.01 -0.12 -5.92
N PHE A 67 -12.98 -0.93 -6.36
CA PHE A 67 -13.22 -2.27 -5.80
C PHE A 67 -12.13 -3.30 -6.16
N GLU A 68 -11.32 -3.03 -7.18
CA GLU A 68 -10.19 -3.89 -7.57
C GLU A 68 -8.93 -3.57 -6.77
N THR A 69 -8.92 -2.44 -6.05
CA THR A 69 -7.75 -1.89 -5.36
C THR A 69 -7.74 -2.30 -3.89
N VAL A 70 -6.61 -2.05 -3.23
CA VAL A 70 -6.46 -2.19 -1.76
C VAL A 70 -7.39 -1.25 -0.98
N SER A 71 -8.03 -0.28 -1.64
CA SER A 71 -9.00 0.65 -1.05
C SER A 71 -10.46 0.25 -1.27
N SER A 72 -10.74 -0.98 -1.71
CA SER A 72 -12.10 -1.49 -1.92
C SER A 72 -13.03 -1.31 -0.70
N TRP A 73 -12.46 -1.32 0.51
CA TRP A 73 -13.17 -1.12 1.78
C TRP A 73 -13.78 0.28 1.95
N THR A 74 -13.32 1.30 1.21
CA THR A 74 -13.88 2.66 1.29
C THR A 74 -15.20 2.80 0.53
N MET A 75 -15.53 1.84 -0.35
CA MET A 75 -16.73 1.87 -1.16
C MET A 75 -17.97 1.39 -0.40
N LYS A 76 -18.79 2.35 0.04
CA LYS A 76 -20.12 2.08 0.62
C LYS A 76 -21.21 2.15 -0.44
N ILE A 77 -21.44 1.02 -1.12
CA ILE A 77 -22.45 0.91 -2.19
C ILE A 77 -23.89 0.87 -1.64
N LYS A 78 -24.09 0.19 -0.50
CA LYS A 78 -25.41 0.01 0.09
C LYS A 78 -25.96 1.34 0.61
N ASN A 79 -27.25 1.59 0.35
CA ASN A 79 -28.02 2.71 0.90
C ASN A 79 -27.44 4.10 0.62
N ARG A 80 -26.69 4.25 -0.48
CA ARG A 80 -26.14 5.53 -0.90
C ARG A 80 -26.21 5.66 -2.42
N ASP A 81 -26.50 6.85 -2.90
CA ASP A 81 -26.35 7.22 -4.30
C ASP A 81 -25.15 8.16 -4.48
N PHE A 82 -24.42 7.99 -5.59
CA PHE A 82 -23.22 8.76 -5.90
C PHE A 82 -22.84 8.62 -7.38
N LEU A 83 -22.10 9.61 -7.89
CA LEU A 83 -21.62 9.63 -9.26
C LEU A 83 -20.81 8.37 -9.60
N GLY A 84 -21.19 7.67 -10.67
CA GLY A 84 -20.50 6.47 -11.16
C GLY A 84 -20.92 5.15 -10.51
N LYS A 85 -21.94 5.15 -9.65
CA LYS A 85 -22.43 3.94 -8.97
C LYS A 85 -22.85 2.83 -9.94
N GLU A 86 -23.60 3.14 -10.99
CA GLU A 86 -24.08 2.16 -11.97
C GLU A 86 -22.91 1.51 -12.72
N ALA A 87 -21.99 2.32 -13.25
CA ALA A 87 -20.77 1.85 -13.91
C ALA A 87 -19.94 0.92 -13.00
N ILE A 88 -19.83 1.26 -11.71
CA ILE A 88 -19.15 0.42 -10.72
C ILE A 88 -19.87 -0.93 -10.53
N LEU A 89 -21.20 -0.95 -10.44
CA LEU A 89 -21.96 -2.18 -10.24
C LEU A 89 -21.83 -3.12 -11.45
N GLU A 90 -21.92 -2.57 -12.66
CA GLU A 90 -21.72 -3.32 -13.90
C GLU A 90 -20.30 -3.87 -14.03
N ALA A 91 -19.30 -3.05 -13.73
CA ALA A 91 -17.90 -3.46 -13.78
C ALA A 91 -17.59 -4.53 -12.73
N LYS A 92 -18.12 -4.39 -11.51
CA LYS A 92 -17.89 -5.35 -10.43
C LYS A 92 -18.40 -6.75 -10.76
N ALA A 93 -19.54 -6.85 -11.44
CA ALA A 93 -20.10 -8.14 -11.88
C ALA A 93 -19.21 -8.87 -12.90
N LYS A 94 -18.34 -8.14 -13.60
CA LYS A 94 -17.45 -8.65 -14.65
C LYS A 94 -15.98 -8.62 -14.24
N SER A 95 -15.67 -8.19 -13.02
CA SER A 95 -14.29 -7.98 -12.59
C SER A 95 -13.52 -9.28 -12.59
N VAL A 96 -12.31 -9.21 -13.15
CA VAL A 96 -11.36 -10.32 -13.18
C VAL A 96 -10.09 -9.99 -12.40
N ARG A 97 -10.09 -8.92 -11.61
CA ARG A 97 -8.90 -8.43 -10.90
C ARG A 97 -9.09 -8.36 -9.38
N VAL A 98 -8.00 -8.61 -8.65
CA VAL A 98 -7.88 -8.49 -7.19
C VAL A 98 -6.56 -7.84 -6.81
N ALA A 99 -6.55 -7.03 -5.76
CA ALA A 99 -5.31 -6.50 -5.19
C ALA A 99 -4.85 -7.35 -4.00
N LEU A 100 -3.58 -7.77 -4.01
CA LEU A 100 -2.94 -8.56 -2.95
C LEU A 100 -1.52 -8.05 -2.66
N GLY A 101 -1.00 -8.43 -1.51
CA GLY A 101 0.42 -8.27 -1.17
C GLY A 101 1.25 -9.42 -1.73
N ILE A 102 2.54 -9.16 -1.93
CA ILE A 102 3.54 -10.12 -2.40
C ILE A 102 4.78 -9.98 -1.51
N LYS A 103 5.27 -11.11 -0.97
CA LYS A 103 6.56 -11.21 -0.29
C LYS A 103 7.53 -12.00 -1.15
N LEU A 104 8.66 -11.39 -1.54
CA LEU A 104 9.67 -12.07 -2.36
C LEU A 104 10.57 -12.94 -1.48
N LYS A 105 10.93 -14.12 -1.98
CA LYS A 105 11.92 -15.01 -1.32
C LYS A 105 13.36 -14.52 -1.53
N GLY A 106 13.60 -13.83 -2.64
CA GLY A 106 14.91 -13.27 -3.02
C GLY A 106 15.20 -11.89 -2.41
N LYS A 107 16.32 -11.29 -2.82
CA LYS A 107 16.79 -9.97 -2.35
C LYS A 107 16.49 -8.82 -3.31
N LYS A 108 15.95 -9.11 -4.50
CA LYS A 108 15.70 -8.08 -5.51
C LYS A 108 14.48 -7.25 -5.15
N ILE A 109 14.59 -5.94 -5.41
CA ILE A 109 13.53 -4.99 -5.06
C ILE A 109 12.52 -4.89 -6.21
N PRO A 110 11.25 -5.28 -5.99
CA PRO A 110 10.20 -5.10 -6.99
C PRO A 110 9.90 -3.61 -7.17
N ARG A 111 9.51 -3.22 -8.38
CA ARG A 111 9.12 -1.85 -8.72
C ARG A 111 7.81 -1.87 -9.50
N LYS A 112 7.10 -0.74 -9.50
CA LYS A 112 5.88 -0.54 -10.27
C LYS A 112 6.08 -0.99 -11.73
N GLY A 113 5.10 -1.70 -12.26
CA GLY A 113 5.06 -2.16 -13.65
C GLY A 113 5.74 -3.50 -13.90
N TYR A 114 6.47 -4.07 -12.94
CA TYR A 114 6.97 -5.43 -13.09
C TYR A 114 5.83 -6.44 -13.16
N GLU A 115 5.98 -7.43 -14.02
CA GLU A 115 4.96 -8.42 -14.31
C GLU A 115 5.03 -9.60 -13.33
N VAL A 116 3.86 -10.14 -13.00
CA VAL A 116 3.70 -11.30 -12.11
C VAL A 116 3.24 -12.49 -12.93
N PHE A 117 3.82 -13.66 -12.68
CA PHE A 117 3.65 -14.88 -13.46
C PHE A 117 3.32 -16.10 -12.60
N ILE A 118 2.56 -17.04 -13.19
CA ILE A 118 2.43 -18.43 -12.74
C ILE A 118 2.67 -19.35 -13.93
N LYS A 119 3.63 -20.28 -13.81
CA LYS A 119 3.96 -21.26 -14.88
C LYS A 119 4.08 -20.58 -16.26
N ASN A 120 4.79 -19.45 -16.32
CA ASN A 120 5.00 -18.58 -17.50
C ASN A 120 3.79 -17.79 -18.03
N ASN A 121 2.62 -17.89 -17.41
CA ASN A 121 1.48 -17.05 -17.77
C ASN A 121 1.48 -15.77 -16.94
N LYS A 122 1.35 -14.61 -17.59
CA LYS A 122 1.20 -13.34 -16.89
C LYS A 122 -0.15 -13.32 -16.17
N VAL A 123 -0.12 -13.14 -14.86
CA VAL A 123 -1.29 -13.11 -13.97
C VAL A 123 -1.51 -11.74 -13.33
N GLY A 124 -0.66 -10.76 -13.60
CA GLY A 124 -0.84 -9.41 -13.11
C GLY A 124 0.42 -8.57 -13.15
N GLN A 125 0.44 -7.51 -12.34
CA GLN A 125 1.56 -6.57 -12.28
C GLN A 125 1.69 -5.93 -10.89
N ILE A 126 2.91 -5.53 -10.57
CA ILE A 126 3.24 -4.76 -9.37
C ILE A 126 2.75 -3.32 -9.51
N THR A 127 2.04 -2.82 -8.50
CA THR A 127 1.61 -1.42 -8.41
C THR A 127 2.57 -0.58 -7.55
N SER A 128 3.05 -1.14 -6.45
CA SER A 128 4.09 -0.56 -5.58
C SER A 128 5.02 -1.64 -5.08
N GLY A 129 6.30 -1.33 -4.92
CA GLY A 129 7.29 -2.28 -4.43
C GLY A 129 8.50 -1.60 -3.79
N GLY A 130 9.08 -2.28 -2.80
CA GLY A 130 10.16 -1.76 -1.98
C GLY A 130 10.78 -2.83 -1.10
N PHE A 131 11.75 -2.42 -0.27
CA PHE A 131 12.26 -3.24 0.81
C PHE A 131 11.51 -2.88 2.09
N SER A 132 11.06 -3.88 2.85
CA SER A 132 10.52 -3.69 4.20
C SER A 132 11.64 -3.84 5.22
N PRO A 133 12.04 -2.77 5.93
CA PRO A 133 12.98 -2.87 7.04
C PRO A 133 12.44 -3.74 8.19
N CYS A 134 11.12 -3.67 8.45
CA CYS A 134 10.51 -4.40 9.56
C CYS A 134 10.40 -5.91 9.31
N LEU A 135 10.12 -6.33 8.07
CA LEU A 135 10.07 -7.75 7.68
C LEU A 135 11.41 -8.27 7.15
N ASN A 136 12.38 -7.38 6.93
CA ASN A 136 13.70 -7.68 6.37
C ASN A 136 13.63 -8.43 5.01
N CYS A 137 12.65 -8.10 4.18
CA CYS A 137 12.48 -8.69 2.84
C CYS A 137 11.87 -7.72 1.84
N PRO A 138 12.02 -7.95 0.51
CA PRO A 138 11.32 -7.19 -0.49
C PRO A 138 9.83 -7.52 -0.51
N ILE A 139 9.00 -6.48 -0.52
CA ILE A 139 7.54 -6.59 -0.55
C ILE A 139 6.96 -5.74 -1.67
N ALA A 140 5.77 -6.12 -2.14
CA ALA A 140 5.05 -5.38 -3.16
C ALA A 140 3.54 -5.54 -3.06
N MET A 141 2.80 -4.49 -3.40
CA MET A 141 1.38 -4.59 -3.73
C MET A 141 1.24 -4.86 -5.23
N ALA A 142 0.25 -5.67 -5.59
CA ALA A 142 0.02 -6.06 -6.97
C ALA A 142 -1.47 -6.10 -7.30
N LEU A 143 -1.77 -5.82 -8.56
CA LEU A 143 -3.08 -6.05 -9.16
C LEU A 143 -2.99 -7.32 -10.02
N LEU A 144 -3.77 -8.32 -9.64
CA LEU A 144 -3.64 -9.71 -10.08
C LEU A 144 -4.97 -10.25 -10.60
N ASP A 145 -4.94 -11.40 -11.28
CA ASP A 145 -6.15 -12.15 -11.64
C ASP A 145 -6.92 -12.55 -10.36
N SER A 146 -8.23 -12.27 -10.36
CA SER A 146 -9.19 -12.55 -9.30
C SER A 146 -9.23 -13.99 -8.77
N LYS A 147 -8.73 -14.96 -9.55
CA LYS A 147 -8.64 -16.37 -9.13
C LYS A 147 -7.54 -16.62 -8.11
N LEU A 148 -6.60 -15.70 -7.98
CA LEU A 148 -5.47 -15.81 -7.07
C LEU A 148 -5.86 -15.44 -5.65
N LYS A 149 -5.21 -16.10 -4.70
CA LYS A 149 -5.48 -15.95 -3.26
C LYS A 149 -4.18 -15.93 -2.47
N GLU A 150 -4.29 -15.54 -1.21
CA GLU A 150 -3.20 -15.67 -0.26
C GLU A 150 -2.64 -17.10 -0.24
N GLY A 151 -1.31 -17.20 -0.14
CA GLY A 151 -0.56 -18.45 -0.10
C GLY A 151 -0.18 -18.99 -1.47
N ASP A 152 -0.75 -18.49 -2.58
CA ASP A 152 -0.33 -18.90 -3.91
C ASP A 152 1.13 -18.49 -4.18
N GLU A 153 1.90 -19.40 -4.79
CA GLU A 153 3.26 -19.12 -5.24
C GLU A 153 3.25 -18.47 -6.63
N VAL A 154 4.02 -17.39 -6.77
CA VAL A 154 4.13 -16.62 -8.02
C VAL A 154 5.59 -16.28 -8.30
N GLN A 155 5.85 -15.81 -9.52
CA GLN A 155 7.14 -15.27 -9.91
C GLN A 155 7.00 -13.82 -10.34
N VAL A 156 7.89 -12.95 -9.89
CA VAL A 156 7.97 -11.55 -10.34
C VAL A 156 9.15 -11.42 -11.29
N GLN A 157 8.92 -10.91 -12.51
CA GLN A 157 10.00 -10.69 -13.44
C GLN A 157 10.73 -9.37 -13.10
N ILE A 158 11.94 -9.48 -12.55
CA ILE A 158 12.77 -8.34 -12.16
C ILE A 158 14.04 -8.32 -13.01
N ARG A 159 14.14 -7.31 -13.88
CA ARG A 159 15.31 -7.12 -14.77
C ARG A 159 15.63 -8.39 -15.58
N GLY A 160 14.60 -9.03 -16.12
CA GLY A 160 14.71 -10.25 -16.94
C GLY A 160 14.85 -11.56 -16.17
N GLN A 161 14.89 -11.54 -14.83
CA GLN A 161 14.98 -12.74 -14.01
C GLN A 161 13.69 -12.99 -13.23
N MET A 162 13.28 -14.25 -13.11
CA MET A 162 12.09 -14.64 -12.37
C MET A 162 12.44 -14.82 -10.89
N GLU A 163 11.88 -13.96 -10.02
CA GLU A 163 12.06 -14.04 -8.58
C GLU A 163 10.84 -14.71 -7.95
N GLU A 164 11.06 -15.79 -7.19
CA GLU A 164 9.99 -16.46 -6.47
C GLU A 164 9.41 -15.57 -5.36
N ALA A 165 8.10 -15.62 -5.22
CA ALA A 165 7.36 -14.88 -4.23
C ALA A 165 6.09 -15.62 -3.81
N VAL A 166 5.50 -15.18 -2.70
CA VAL A 166 4.25 -15.72 -2.17
C VAL A 166 3.25 -14.58 -1.99
N LEU A 167 2.00 -14.82 -2.39
CA LEU A 167 0.91 -13.89 -2.18
C LEU A 167 0.49 -13.86 -0.70
N CYS A 168 0.19 -12.68 -0.17
CA CYS A 168 -0.30 -12.51 1.20
C CYS A 168 -1.42 -11.46 1.26
N GLN A 169 -2.17 -11.49 2.37
CA GLN A 169 -3.09 -10.39 2.65
C GLN A 169 -2.36 -9.10 3.04
N LEU A 170 -3.07 -7.99 2.89
CA LEU A 170 -2.67 -6.68 3.38
C LEU A 170 -3.47 -6.36 4.66
N PRO A 171 -2.89 -5.60 5.61
CA PRO A 171 -1.54 -5.01 5.57
C PRO A 171 -0.42 -6.06 5.76
N PHE A 172 0.82 -5.73 5.39
CA PHE A 172 1.96 -6.62 5.64
C PHE A 172 2.33 -6.69 7.12
N ILE A 173 2.10 -5.58 7.82
CA ILE A 173 2.30 -5.42 9.25
C ILE A 173 1.00 -4.89 9.83
N GLU A 174 0.46 -5.58 10.82
CA GLU A 174 -0.75 -5.12 11.49
C GLU A 174 -0.51 -3.79 12.21
N LYS A 175 -1.56 -2.97 12.26
CA LYS A 175 -1.52 -1.70 12.97
C LYS A 175 -1.16 -1.97 14.44
N ILE A 176 -0.04 -1.40 14.89
CA ILE A 176 0.31 -1.39 16.31
C ILE A 176 -0.80 -0.63 17.02
N LYS A 177 -1.67 -1.36 17.74
CA LYS A 177 -2.64 -0.75 18.63
C LYS A 177 -1.84 -0.12 19.77
N SER A 178 -1.80 1.20 19.82
CA SER A 178 -1.32 1.90 21.01
C SER A 178 -2.22 1.48 22.17
N GLY A 179 -1.66 0.74 23.14
CA GLY A 179 -2.36 0.41 24.38
C GLY A 179 -2.81 1.70 25.05
N THR A 180 -4.12 1.78 25.29
CA THR A 180 -4.69 2.64 26.34
C THR A 180 -4.33 2.09 27.70
#